data_AF-A0A516H129-F1
#
_entry.id   AF-A0A516H129-F1
#
_cell.length_a   1.000
_cell.length_b   1.000
_cell.length_c   1.000
_cell.angle_alpha   90.00
_cell.angle_beta   90.00
_cell.angle_gamma   90.00
#
_symmetry.space_group_name_H-M   'P 1'
#
loop_
_entity.id
_entity.type
_entity.pdbx_description
1 polymer ?
#
loop_
_entity_poly.entity_id
_entity_poly.type
_entity_poly.pdbx_seq_one_letter_code
_entity_poly.pdbx_strand_id
1 'polypeptide(L)'
;MRAALVFAAAAAFAAPAVALEVVVDIPARGGVMHVLVDAPDNAKAAVILLAGGAGRLDIGASGRIGSLGGNQLVRTRAAYAKAGFIAATPDIAEDLKEGASGVRNSYRWNAEQAADLGALVEYLRRQAPKVYLIGTSRAALSVANAAARLTGMQKPDAIVITSGMLMQTDARQPSVHRMVKPLEAIVMPVLLLAHENDACPYTPASATAAFRSLLTAAPKVDLMMLKGGTPDRKGEECEAAGHHGFAGLDSEVVQTITGWLKALP
;
A
#
# COMPACT_ATOMS: atom_id res chain seq x y z
N MET A 1 -62.67 24.86 17.93
CA MET A 1 -61.67 24.73 16.84
C MET A 1 -60.31 24.53 17.49
N ARG A 2 -59.69 23.35 17.37
CA ARG A 2 -58.37 23.04 17.96
C ARG A 2 -57.32 23.22 16.85
N ALA A 3 -56.41 24.18 17.02
CA ALA A 3 -55.30 24.40 16.09
C ALA A 3 -54.21 23.36 16.37
N ALA A 4 -53.90 22.53 15.37
CA ALA A 4 -52.79 21.60 15.41
C ALA A 4 -51.53 22.31 14.90
N LEU A 5 -50.55 22.48 15.78
CA LEU A 5 -49.20 22.92 15.41
C LEU A 5 -48.45 21.75 14.78
N VAL A 6 -48.15 21.87 13.49
CA VAL A 6 -47.28 20.94 12.77
C VAL A 6 -45.84 21.39 12.98
N PHE A 7 -45.05 20.61 13.72
CA PHE A 7 -43.61 20.78 13.78
C PHE A 7 -42.99 20.18 12.51
N ALA A 8 -42.46 21.05 11.65
CA ALA A 8 -41.61 20.62 10.53
C ALA A 8 -40.21 20.27 11.05
N ALA A 9 -39.87 18.99 11.07
CA ALA A 9 -38.52 18.53 11.36
C ALA A 9 -37.61 18.84 10.16
N ALA A 10 -36.70 19.80 10.31
CA ALA A 10 -35.65 20.05 9.34
C ALA A 10 -34.60 18.94 9.42
N ALA A 11 -34.57 18.05 8.43
CA ALA A 11 -33.48 17.09 8.27
C ALA A 11 -32.21 17.83 7.84
N ALA A 12 -31.26 17.98 8.75
CA ALA A 12 -29.93 18.48 8.42
C ALA A 12 -29.18 17.42 7.59
N PHE A 13 -29.04 17.67 6.29
CA PHE A 13 -28.16 16.87 5.44
C PHE A 13 -26.71 17.22 5.79
N ALA A 14 -26.03 16.33 6.51
CA ALA A 14 -24.58 16.42 6.68
C ALA A 14 -23.94 16.22 5.29
N ALA A 15 -23.27 17.26 4.79
CA ALA A 15 -22.43 17.11 3.60
C ALA A 15 -21.35 16.04 3.89
N PRO A 16 -21.03 15.16 2.93
CA PRO A 16 -19.97 14.19 3.13
C PRO A 16 -18.66 14.95 3.37
N ALA A 17 -18.01 14.69 4.52
CA ALA A 17 -16.69 15.23 4.81
C ALA A 17 -15.73 14.74 3.71
N VAL A 18 -15.26 15.68 2.89
CA VAL A 18 -14.22 15.42 1.90
C VAL A 18 -12.91 15.27 2.67
N ALA A 19 -12.22 14.14 2.49
CA ALA A 19 -10.89 13.97 3.08
C ALA A 19 -9.97 15.09 2.59
N LEU A 20 -9.25 15.73 3.51
CA LEU A 20 -8.31 16.78 3.13
C LEU A 20 -7.11 16.12 2.47
N GLU A 21 -6.89 16.43 1.18
CA GLU A 21 -5.70 16.00 0.43
C GLU A 21 -4.58 17.03 0.64
N VAL A 22 -3.45 16.60 1.21
CA VAL A 22 -2.28 17.45 1.44
C VAL A 22 -0.99 16.71 1.09
N VAL A 23 0.01 17.46 0.62
CA VAL A 23 1.38 16.96 0.52
C VAL A 23 2.09 17.26 1.83
N VAL A 24 2.67 16.23 2.42
CA VAL A 24 3.50 16.32 3.61
C VAL A 24 4.94 15.95 3.26
N ASP A 25 5.87 16.78 3.72
CA ASP A 25 7.30 16.52 3.59
C ASP A 25 7.79 15.76 4.82
N ILE A 26 8.26 14.53 4.62
CA ILE A 26 8.83 13.69 5.66
C ILE A 26 10.34 13.78 5.59
N PRO A 27 11.03 14.34 6.60
CA PRO A 27 12.48 14.30 6.67
C PRO A 27 12.97 12.86 6.75
N ALA A 28 13.87 12.47 5.86
CA ALA A 28 14.37 11.11 5.78
C ALA A 28 15.85 11.10 5.39
N ARG A 29 16.72 10.59 6.27
CA ARG A 29 18.18 10.43 6.04
C ARG A 29 18.92 11.70 5.57
N GLY A 30 18.44 12.88 5.97
CA GLY A 30 19.01 14.17 5.54
C GLY A 30 18.43 14.74 4.24
N GLY A 31 17.48 14.03 3.62
CA GLY A 31 16.65 14.50 2.51
C GLY A 31 15.17 14.59 2.90
N VAL A 32 14.31 14.67 1.88
CA VAL A 32 12.85 14.77 2.02
C VAL A 32 12.18 13.69 1.16
N MET A 33 11.13 13.08 1.72
CA MET A 33 10.19 12.23 1.02
C MET A 33 8.83 12.93 0.99
N HIS A 34 8.32 13.22 -0.21
CA HIS A 34 6.99 13.79 -0.39
C HIS A 34 5.91 12.71 -0.24
N VAL A 35 4.86 12.99 0.54
CA VAL A 35 3.79 12.05 0.80
C VAL A 35 2.45 12.72 0.55
N LEU A 36 1.66 12.16 -0.37
CA LEU A 36 0.28 12.57 -0.55
C LEU A 36 -0.58 11.91 0.53
N VAL A 37 -1.27 12.71 1.33
CA VAL A 37 -2.06 12.24 2.46
C VAL A 37 -3.53 12.61 2.27
N ASP A 38 -4.40 11.59 2.24
CA ASP A 38 -5.85 11.72 2.33
C ASP A 38 -6.28 11.36 3.75
N ALA A 39 -6.63 12.36 4.57
CA ALA A 39 -6.99 12.16 5.97
C ALA A 39 -8.47 12.49 6.23
N PRO A 40 -9.29 11.53 6.72
CA PRO A 40 -10.62 11.83 7.26
C PRO A 40 -10.53 12.26 8.73
N ASP A 41 -11.46 13.08 9.21
CA ASP A 41 -11.45 13.67 10.57
C ASP A 41 -11.38 12.64 11.72
N ASN A 42 -11.88 11.42 11.51
CA ASN A 42 -12.02 10.38 12.54
C ASN A 42 -11.33 9.06 12.17
N ALA A 43 -10.17 9.15 11.51
CA ALA A 43 -9.41 7.97 11.10
C ALA A 43 -9.12 7.02 12.26
N LYS A 44 -9.32 5.72 12.03
CA LYS A 44 -9.09 4.68 13.06
C LYS A 44 -7.69 4.08 13.00
N ALA A 45 -7.05 4.17 11.85
CA ALA A 45 -5.71 3.69 11.57
C ALA A 45 -5.14 4.45 10.36
N ALA A 46 -3.87 4.25 10.05
CA ALA A 46 -3.23 4.75 8.84
C ALA A 46 -2.78 3.59 7.95
N VAL A 47 -2.81 3.80 6.63
CA VAL A 47 -2.26 2.89 5.62
C VAL A 47 -1.25 3.64 4.77
N ILE A 48 -0.08 3.02 4.56
CA ILE A 48 0.94 3.49 3.63
C ILE A 48 0.80 2.67 2.35
N LEU A 49 0.53 3.35 1.23
CA LEU A 49 0.17 2.75 -0.06
C LEU A 49 1.34 2.83 -1.03
N LEU A 50 2.07 1.73 -1.20
CA LEU A 50 3.30 1.67 -2.00
C LEU A 50 3.02 1.17 -3.42
N ALA A 51 3.20 2.07 -4.38
CA ALA A 51 3.11 1.74 -5.81
C ALA A 51 4.16 0.70 -6.22
N GLY A 52 3.80 -0.16 -7.17
CA GLY A 52 4.71 -1.09 -7.83
C GLY A 52 5.76 -0.41 -8.72
N GLY A 53 6.36 -1.17 -9.64
CA GLY A 53 7.35 -0.63 -10.57
C GLY A 53 8.53 0.05 -9.86
N ALA A 54 9.01 1.17 -10.41
CA ALA A 54 10.12 1.94 -9.84
C ALA A 54 9.75 2.70 -8.56
N GLY A 55 8.46 2.85 -8.21
CA GLY A 55 8.00 3.49 -6.97
C GLY A 55 8.21 5.00 -6.89
N ARG A 56 8.82 5.58 -7.91
CA ARG A 56 8.94 7.03 -8.12
C ARG A 56 7.63 7.56 -8.70
N LEU A 57 6.91 8.34 -7.90
CA LEU A 57 5.63 8.95 -8.27
C LEU A 57 5.80 10.38 -8.78
N ASP A 58 6.94 11.03 -8.51
CA ASP A 58 7.19 12.44 -8.82
C ASP A 58 6.06 13.34 -8.30
N ILE A 59 5.76 13.20 -6.99
CA ILE A 59 4.73 13.99 -6.32
C ILE A 59 5.20 15.44 -6.22
N GLY A 60 4.49 16.35 -6.90
CA GLY A 60 4.75 17.78 -6.80
C GLY A 60 4.07 18.41 -5.58
N ALA A 61 4.51 19.61 -5.20
CA ALA A 61 3.98 20.35 -4.05
C ALA A 61 2.45 20.59 -4.08
N SER A 62 1.82 20.56 -5.26
CA SER A 62 0.38 20.70 -5.42
C SER A 62 -0.41 19.38 -5.25
N GLY A 63 0.27 18.27 -4.90
CA GLY A 63 -0.32 16.92 -4.89
C GLY A 63 -0.37 16.23 -6.26
N ARG A 64 0.08 16.90 -7.33
CA ARG A 64 0.11 16.30 -8.67
C ARG A 64 1.06 15.11 -8.68
N ILE A 65 0.53 13.94 -9.05
CA ILE A 65 1.30 12.72 -9.27
C ILE A 65 1.85 12.74 -10.70
N GLY A 66 3.17 12.76 -10.85
CA GLY A 66 3.85 12.80 -12.16
C GLY A 66 3.97 11.44 -12.84
N SER A 67 4.01 10.35 -12.08
CA SER A 67 4.22 8.99 -12.56
C SER A 67 3.44 7.96 -11.73
N LEU A 68 3.16 6.79 -12.29
CA LEU A 68 2.48 5.67 -11.62
C LEU A 68 1.08 5.99 -11.06
N GLY A 69 0.42 7.07 -11.50
CA GLY A 69 -0.92 7.44 -11.05
C GLY A 69 -2.00 6.38 -11.31
N GLY A 70 -1.81 5.55 -12.34
CA GLY A 70 -2.71 4.43 -12.65
C GLY A 70 -2.48 3.18 -11.80
N ASN A 71 -1.44 3.15 -10.96
CA ASN A 71 -1.14 1.99 -10.11
C ASN A 71 -2.27 1.79 -9.09
N GLN A 72 -2.67 0.54 -8.83
CA GLN A 72 -3.91 0.20 -8.12
C GLN A 72 -4.02 0.91 -6.75
N LEU A 73 -2.96 0.84 -5.93
CA LEU A 73 -2.96 1.46 -4.61
C LEU A 73 -2.97 3.01 -4.68
N VAL A 74 -2.39 3.58 -5.73
CA VAL A 74 -2.33 5.03 -5.94
C VAL A 74 -3.68 5.60 -6.39
N ARG A 75 -4.30 4.97 -7.39
CA ARG A 75 -5.61 5.40 -7.91
C ARG A 75 -6.76 5.18 -6.93
N THR A 76 -6.57 4.31 -5.93
CA THR A 76 -7.59 3.98 -4.92
C THR A 76 -7.37 4.63 -3.55
N ARG A 77 -6.37 5.53 -3.37
CA ARG A 77 -6.08 6.19 -2.08
C ARG A 77 -7.31 6.78 -1.39
N ALA A 78 -8.17 7.49 -2.14
CA ALA A 78 -9.38 8.11 -1.61
C ALA A 78 -10.41 7.09 -1.10
N ALA A 79 -10.41 5.87 -1.63
CA ALA A 79 -11.29 4.80 -1.17
C ALA A 79 -10.84 4.24 0.20
N TYR A 80 -9.54 4.20 0.48
CA TYR A 80 -9.02 3.90 1.82
C TYR A 80 -9.38 5.00 2.82
N ALA A 81 -9.29 6.27 2.42
CA ALA A 81 -9.74 7.39 3.24
C ALA A 81 -11.23 7.30 3.57
N LYS A 82 -12.07 7.04 2.56
CA LYS A 82 -13.51 6.78 2.73
C LYS A 82 -13.79 5.58 3.63
N ALA A 83 -12.90 4.60 3.66
CA ALA A 83 -13.00 3.44 4.56
C ALA A 83 -12.56 3.74 6.01
N GLY A 84 -12.16 4.98 6.33
CA GLY A 84 -11.83 5.43 7.69
C GLY A 84 -10.36 5.31 8.06
N PHE A 85 -9.46 5.27 7.07
CA PHE A 85 -8.00 5.27 7.28
C PHE A 85 -7.39 6.61 6.89
N ILE A 86 -6.30 7.04 7.53
CA ILE A 86 -5.39 7.99 6.90
C ILE A 86 -4.71 7.23 5.75
N ALA A 87 -4.88 7.65 4.50
CA ALA A 87 -4.21 7.05 3.36
C ALA A 87 -2.99 7.89 3.00
N ALA A 88 -1.80 7.33 3.17
CA ALA A 88 -0.53 7.98 2.85
C ALA A 88 0.11 7.29 1.65
N THR A 89 0.30 8.03 0.56
CA THR A 89 0.93 7.56 -0.67
C THR A 89 2.28 8.27 -0.83
N PRO A 90 3.40 7.64 -0.40
CA PRO A 90 4.71 8.24 -0.50
C PRO A 90 5.29 8.15 -1.91
N ASP A 91 6.00 9.18 -2.32
CA ASP A 91 7.04 9.10 -3.35
C ASP A 91 8.31 8.45 -2.74
N ILE A 92 9.32 8.19 -3.56
CA ILE A 92 10.66 7.91 -3.05
C ILE A 92 11.33 9.20 -2.57
N ALA A 93 12.22 9.09 -1.59
CA ALA A 93 13.04 10.22 -1.14
C ALA A 93 13.85 10.80 -2.30
N GLU A 94 14.03 12.12 -2.30
CA GLU A 94 14.68 12.86 -3.40
C GLU A 94 16.10 12.34 -3.69
N ASP A 95 16.86 11.98 -2.67
CA ASP A 95 18.21 11.45 -2.82
C ASP A 95 18.27 10.03 -3.42
N LEU A 96 17.13 9.33 -3.49
CA LEU A 96 16.99 8.05 -4.16
C LEU A 96 16.58 8.18 -5.64
N LYS A 97 16.24 9.39 -6.12
CA LYS A 97 15.87 9.69 -7.51
C LYS A 97 17.11 9.89 -8.39
N GLU A 98 17.96 8.87 -8.47
CA GLU A 98 19.25 8.93 -9.15
C GLU A 98 19.42 7.83 -10.20
N GLY A 99 20.49 7.94 -11.00
CA GLY A 99 20.88 6.93 -11.97
C GLY A 99 20.00 6.89 -13.24
N ALA A 100 20.44 6.10 -14.23
CA ALA A 100 19.80 6.04 -15.54
C ALA A 100 18.38 5.43 -15.49
N SER A 101 18.08 4.59 -14.50
CA SER A 101 16.74 4.05 -14.24
C SER A 101 15.80 5.05 -13.56
N GLY A 102 16.29 6.23 -13.19
CA GLY A 102 15.55 7.25 -12.45
C GLY A 102 15.36 6.96 -10.96
N VAL A 103 15.91 5.84 -10.47
CA VAL A 103 15.93 5.42 -9.06
C VAL A 103 17.25 4.70 -8.74
N ARG A 104 17.75 4.87 -7.51
CA ARG A 104 18.92 4.15 -6.98
C ARG A 104 18.75 2.64 -7.14
N ASN A 105 19.80 1.98 -7.61
CA ASN A 105 19.80 0.53 -7.76
C ASN A 105 19.51 -0.16 -6.43
N SER A 106 18.68 -1.20 -6.45
CA SER A 106 18.34 -2.03 -5.29
C SER A 106 17.63 -1.32 -4.13
N TYR A 107 17.21 -0.06 -4.30
CA TYR A 107 16.64 0.71 -3.20
C TYR A 107 15.42 0.03 -2.57
N ARG A 108 14.62 -0.68 -3.38
CA ARG A 108 13.42 -1.44 -2.95
C ARG A 108 13.66 -2.44 -1.81
N TRP A 109 14.89 -2.85 -1.52
CA TRP A 109 15.23 -3.79 -0.45
C TRP A 109 16.49 -3.41 0.34
N ASN A 110 16.89 -2.13 0.32
CA ASN A 110 18.05 -1.65 1.07
C ASN A 110 17.66 -1.03 2.43
N ALA A 111 18.64 -0.78 3.29
CA ALA A 111 18.38 -0.22 4.62
C ALA A 111 17.86 1.23 4.58
N GLU A 112 18.26 2.00 3.56
CA GLU A 112 17.87 3.40 3.40
C GLU A 112 16.36 3.55 3.19
N GLN A 113 15.81 2.76 2.27
CA GLN A 113 14.39 2.73 1.96
C GLN A 113 13.55 2.23 3.14
N ALA A 114 14.08 1.30 3.95
CA ALA A 114 13.41 0.90 5.18
C ALA A 114 13.37 2.05 6.18
N ALA A 115 14.46 2.81 6.34
CA ALA A 115 14.50 3.98 7.23
C ALA A 115 13.51 5.08 6.79
N ASP A 116 13.36 5.32 5.48
CA ASP A 116 12.39 6.29 4.95
C ASP A 116 10.95 5.89 5.31
N LEU A 117 10.61 4.61 5.12
CA LEU A 117 9.32 4.07 5.53
C LEU A 117 9.15 4.09 7.05
N GLY A 118 10.21 3.86 7.82
CA GLY A 118 10.20 3.96 9.27
C GLY A 118 9.87 5.36 9.78
N ALA A 119 10.44 6.39 9.16
CA ALA A 119 10.12 7.79 9.48
C ALA A 119 8.63 8.10 9.19
N LEU A 120 8.10 7.62 8.07
CA LEU A 120 6.68 7.79 7.75
C LEU A 120 5.77 7.00 8.71
N VAL A 121 6.13 5.78 9.09
CA VAL A 121 5.38 5.00 10.09
C VAL A 121 5.34 5.76 11.42
N GLU A 122 6.47 6.28 11.88
CA GLU A 122 6.54 7.06 13.12
C GLU A 122 5.71 8.34 13.04
N TYR A 123 5.77 9.06 11.93
CA TYR A 123 4.96 10.25 11.69
C TYR A 123 3.46 9.96 11.77
N LEU A 124 2.98 8.92 11.08
CA LEU A 124 1.57 8.55 11.07
C LEU A 124 1.11 7.98 12.41
N ARG A 125 1.99 7.32 13.16
CA ARG A 125 1.66 6.76 14.49
C ARG A 125 1.34 7.84 15.53
N ARG A 126 1.76 9.10 15.30
CA ARG A 126 1.35 10.25 16.13
C ARG A 126 -0.08 10.70 15.87
N GLN A 127 -0.68 10.27 14.76
CA GLN A 127 -2.01 10.66 14.31
C GLN A 127 -3.02 9.51 14.38
N ALA A 128 -2.55 8.26 14.31
CA ALA A 128 -3.38 7.07 14.37
C ALA A 128 -2.72 5.98 15.22
N PRO A 129 -3.50 5.21 16.00
CA PRO A 129 -2.95 4.19 16.91
C PRO A 129 -2.34 2.98 16.18
N LYS A 130 -2.70 2.77 14.91
CA LYS A 130 -2.25 1.65 14.09
C LYS A 130 -1.77 2.15 12.73
N VAL A 131 -0.65 1.63 12.25
CA VAL A 131 -0.08 1.95 10.94
C VAL A 131 0.24 0.68 10.18
N TYR A 132 -0.29 0.57 8.96
CA TYR A 132 -0.14 -0.60 8.10
C TYR A 132 0.63 -0.28 6.83
N LEU A 133 1.46 -1.21 6.36
CA LEU A 133 2.12 -1.10 5.05
C LEU A 133 1.39 -1.96 4.02
N ILE A 134 1.05 -1.37 2.87
CA ILE A 134 0.40 -2.05 1.76
C ILE A 134 1.25 -1.81 0.51
N GLY A 135 1.65 -2.86 -0.19
CA GLY A 135 2.47 -2.72 -1.39
C GLY A 135 2.05 -3.69 -2.49
N THR A 136 2.08 -3.20 -3.72
CA THR A 136 1.74 -4.00 -4.90
C THR A 136 2.95 -4.36 -5.75
N SER A 137 2.95 -5.54 -6.38
CA SER A 137 3.97 -5.92 -7.37
C SER A 137 5.39 -5.83 -6.80
N ARG A 138 6.26 -5.04 -7.44
CA ARG A 138 7.64 -4.81 -6.97
C ARG A 138 7.72 -4.17 -5.57
N ALA A 139 6.67 -3.49 -5.10
CA ALA A 139 6.65 -2.96 -3.73
C ALA A 139 6.53 -4.06 -2.66
N ALA A 140 6.29 -5.32 -3.02
CA ALA A 140 6.45 -6.45 -2.09
C ALA A 140 7.84 -6.45 -1.43
N LEU A 141 8.89 -6.11 -2.19
CA LEU A 141 10.26 -5.95 -1.68
C LEU A 141 10.33 -4.84 -0.63
N SER A 142 9.76 -3.68 -0.93
CA SER A 142 9.68 -2.53 -0.03
C SER A 142 8.98 -2.85 1.29
N VAL A 143 7.82 -3.50 1.21
CA VAL A 143 7.01 -3.88 2.37
C VAL A 143 7.75 -4.89 3.24
N ALA A 144 8.28 -5.96 2.64
CA ALA A 144 8.99 -7.00 3.38
C ALA A 144 10.31 -6.50 3.96
N ASN A 145 11.04 -5.65 3.24
CA ASN A 145 12.27 -5.03 3.70
C ASN A 145 12.04 -4.16 4.94
N ALA A 146 11.00 -3.32 4.93
CA ALA A 146 10.61 -2.53 6.09
C ALA A 146 10.16 -3.43 7.25
N ALA A 147 9.29 -4.41 6.98
CA ALA A 147 8.80 -5.35 8.00
C ALA A 147 9.92 -6.15 8.69
N ALA A 148 10.96 -6.55 7.95
CA ALA A 148 12.08 -7.32 8.48
C ALA A 148 13.11 -6.48 9.26
N ARG A 149 13.11 -5.14 9.11
CA ARG A 149 14.12 -4.24 9.71
C ARG A 149 13.58 -3.35 10.81
N LEU A 150 12.33 -2.90 10.67
CA LEU A 150 11.77 -1.86 11.53
C LEU A 150 11.26 -2.44 12.85
N THR A 151 11.59 -1.75 13.94
CA THR A 151 11.25 -2.13 15.32
C THR A 151 10.64 -0.95 16.07
N GLY A 152 10.10 -1.19 17.27
CA GLY A 152 9.55 -0.14 18.14
C GLY A 152 8.50 0.73 17.44
N MET A 153 8.64 2.06 17.57
CA MET A 153 7.72 3.05 17.01
C MET A 153 7.65 3.05 15.48
N GLN A 154 8.63 2.46 14.79
CA GLN A 154 8.69 2.40 13.33
C GLN A 154 8.17 1.07 12.77
N LYS A 155 7.94 0.05 13.63
CA LYS A 155 7.42 -1.25 13.20
C LYS A 155 5.96 -1.13 12.77
N PRO A 156 5.56 -1.54 11.56
CA PRO A 156 4.15 -1.56 11.18
C PRO A 156 3.36 -2.59 11.98
N ASP A 157 2.07 -2.31 12.20
CA ASP A 157 1.17 -3.17 12.97
C ASP A 157 0.75 -4.42 12.17
N ALA A 158 0.68 -4.31 10.85
CA ALA A 158 0.45 -5.41 9.91
C ALA A 158 0.95 -5.00 8.51
N ILE A 159 1.15 -5.99 7.64
CA ILE A 159 1.52 -5.76 6.25
C ILE A 159 0.59 -6.47 5.29
N VAL A 160 0.43 -5.88 4.10
CA VAL A 160 -0.37 -6.42 3.00
C VAL A 160 0.46 -6.36 1.72
N ILE A 161 0.50 -7.47 0.99
CA ILE A 161 1.16 -7.55 -0.31
C ILE A 161 0.12 -7.97 -1.35
N THR A 162 -0.08 -7.13 -2.37
CA THR A 162 -1.03 -7.40 -3.47
C THR A 162 -0.25 -7.76 -4.75
N SER A 163 -0.56 -8.88 -5.42
CA SER A 163 0.12 -9.32 -6.66
C SER A 163 1.64 -9.12 -6.60
N GLY A 164 2.29 -9.66 -5.57
CA GLY A 164 3.67 -9.30 -5.20
C GLY A 164 4.77 -10.13 -5.88
N MET A 165 5.97 -9.55 -6.03
CA MET A 165 7.20 -10.27 -6.41
C MET A 165 7.75 -11.12 -5.25
N LEU A 166 7.02 -12.16 -4.87
CA LEU A 166 7.24 -12.94 -3.65
C LEU A 166 8.41 -13.93 -3.78
N MET A 167 8.35 -14.78 -4.80
CA MET A 167 9.32 -15.86 -5.04
C MET A 167 10.21 -15.52 -6.23
N GLN A 168 11.41 -16.10 -6.26
CA GLN A 168 12.29 -15.96 -7.42
C GLN A 168 11.70 -16.75 -8.60
N THR A 169 11.38 -16.06 -9.68
CA THR A 169 10.96 -16.67 -10.96
C THR A 169 12.00 -16.52 -12.07
N ASP A 170 12.93 -15.57 -11.89
CA ASP A 170 14.02 -15.26 -12.82
C ASP A 170 15.30 -14.94 -12.02
N ALA A 171 16.45 -15.44 -12.46
CA ALA A 171 17.76 -15.18 -11.86
C ALA A 171 18.21 -13.71 -11.95
N ARG A 172 17.62 -12.92 -12.85
CA ARG A 172 17.93 -11.49 -13.04
C ARG A 172 16.97 -10.55 -12.32
N GLN A 173 15.81 -11.04 -11.88
CA GLN A 173 14.84 -10.22 -11.16
C GLN A 173 14.94 -10.40 -9.63
N PRO A 174 14.72 -9.31 -8.85
CA PRO A 174 14.61 -9.41 -7.42
C PRO A 174 13.28 -10.03 -7.00
N SER A 175 13.26 -10.68 -5.85
CA SER A 175 12.05 -11.13 -5.17
C SER A 175 12.24 -11.04 -3.67
N VAL A 176 11.15 -11.02 -2.91
CA VAL A 176 11.22 -10.99 -1.44
C VAL A 176 12.03 -12.16 -0.92
N HIS A 177 11.72 -13.38 -1.39
CA HIS A 177 12.43 -14.60 -1.02
C HIS A 177 13.95 -14.51 -1.21
N ARG A 178 14.43 -13.82 -2.26
CA ARG A 178 15.85 -13.74 -2.58
C ARG A 178 16.56 -12.60 -1.85
N MET A 179 15.91 -11.43 -1.76
CA MET A 179 16.57 -10.19 -1.37
C MET A 179 16.36 -9.81 0.10
N VAL A 180 15.31 -10.31 0.75
CA VAL A 180 14.97 -9.97 2.13
C VAL A 180 15.28 -11.17 3.03
N LYS A 181 16.22 -10.99 3.95
CA LYS A 181 16.65 -12.00 4.92
C LYS A 181 17.00 -11.35 6.28
N PRO A 182 16.71 -12.01 7.41
CA PRO A 182 15.88 -13.21 7.55
C PRO A 182 14.38 -12.89 7.38
N LEU A 183 13.59 -13.83 6.85
CA LEU A 183 12.13 -13.64 6.73
C LEU A 183 11.43 -13.82 8.09
N GLU A 184 12.07 -14.52 9.02
CA GLU A 184 11.67 -14.71 10.40
C GLU A 184 11.63 -13.41 11.21
N ALA A 185 12.22 -12.32 10.69
CA ALA A 185 12.08 -10.99 11.29
C ALA A 185 10.71 -10.35 11.00
N ILE A 186 9.91 -10.92 10.09
CA ILE A 186 8.54 -10.48 9.81
C ILE A 186 7.61 -11.10 10.87
N VAL A 187 7.39 -10.34 11.94
CA VAL A 187 6.70 -10.80 13.17
C VAL A 187 5.30 -10.19 13.36
N MET A 188 4.76 -9.54 12.34
CA MET A 188 3.43 -8.94 12.32
C MET A 188 2.46 -9.76 11.45
N PRO A 189 1.13 -9.62 11.61
CA PRO A 189 0.17 -10.21 10.70
C PRO A 189 0.41 -9.81 9.24
N VAL A 190 0.24 -10.78 8.33
CA VAL A 190 0.44 -10.60 6.89
C VAL A 190 -0.80 -11.02 6.12
N LEU A 191 -1.22 -10.19 5.17
CA LEU A 191 -2.16 -10.56 4.12
C LEU A 191 -1.44 -10.64 2.77
N LEU A 192 -1.55 -11.79 2.12
CA LEU A 192 -1.21 -11.97 0.71
C LEU A 192 -2.49 -11.92 -0.09
N LEU A 193 -2.65 -10.92 -0.96
CA LEU A 193 -3.78 -10.79 -1.87
C LEU A 193 -3.28 -10.99 -3.30
N ALA A 194 -3.83 -11.94 -4.03
CA ALA A 194 -3.48 -12.17 -5.43
C ALA A 194 -4.72 -12.20 -6.32
N HIS A 195 -4.50 -12.08 -7.62
CA HIS A 195 -5.53 -12.32 -8.63
C HIS A 195 -5.27 -13.67 -9.30
N GLU A 196 -6.30 -14.52 -9.47
CA GLU A 196 -6.11 -15.88 -10.00
C GLU A 196 -5.55 -15.89 -11.42
N ASN A 197 -5.89 -14.86 -12.20
CA ASN A 197 -5.47 -14.65 -13.58
C ASN A 197 -4.37 -13.58 -13.72
N ASP A 198 -3.60 -13.31 -12.66
CA ASP A 198 -2.38 -12.48 -12.77
C ASP A 198 -1.35 -13.23 -13.63
N ALA A 199 -1.22 -12.78 -14.87
CA ALA A 199 -0.33 -13.38 -15.87
C ALA A 199 1.10 -12.84 -15.78
N CYS A 200 1.39 -11.83 -14.94
CA CYS A 200 2.74 -11.28 -14.84
C CYS A 200 3.72 -12.37 -14.37
N PRO A 201 4.79 -12.67 -15.13
CA PRO A 201 5.71 -13.77 -14.83
C PRO A 201 6.51 -13.58 -13.53
N TYR A 202 6.47 -12.39 -12.94
CA TYR A 202 7.17 -12.05 -11.71
C TYR A 202 6.31 -12.10 -10.46
N THR A 203 4.98 -12.20 -10.62
CA THR A 203 4.02 -12.18 -9.51
C THR A 203 2.98 -13.31 -9.61
N PRO A 204 3.37 -14.53 -10.02
CA PRO A 204 2.38 -15.57 -10.28
C PRO A 204 1.62 -15.91 -9.00
N ALA A 205 0.30 -16.03 -9.12
CA ALA A 205 -0.59 -16.38 -8.01
C ALA A 205 -0.16 -17.67 -7.28
N SER A 206 0.41 -18.63 -8.01
CA SER A 206 0.93 -19.89 -7.48
C SER A 206 2.08 -19.72 -6.48
N ALA A 207 2.83 -18.61 -6.51
CA ALA A 207 3.91 -18.34 -5.57
C ALA A 207 3.42 -18.02 -4.15
N THR A 208 2.16 -17.62 -3.98
CA THR A 208 1.64 -17.14 -2.70
C THR A 208 1.62 -18.20 -1.61
N ALA A 209 1.23 -19.45 -1.92
CA ALA A 209 1.21 -20.54 -0.96
C ALA A 209 2.61 -20.94 -0.49
N ALA A 210 3.57 -21.00 -1.43
CA ALA A 210 4.97 -21.28 -1.11
C ALA A 210 5.62 -20.14 -0.31
N PHE A 211 5.30 -18.89 -0.61
CA PHE A 211 5.80 -17.76 0.17
C PHE A 211 5.20 -17.71 1.58
N ARG A 212 3.90 -18.02 1.72
CA ARG A 212 3.21 -18.10 3.02
C ARG A 212 3.93 -19.04 4.00
N SER A 213 4.41 -20.20 3.53
CA SER A 213 5.09 -21.16 4.41
C SER A 213 6.46 -20.68 4.92
N LEU A 214 7.05 -19.66 4.28
CA LEU A 214 8.33 -19.08 4.71
C LEU A 214 8.18 -18.05 5.84
N LEU A 215 6.98 -17.53 6.07
CA LEU A 215 6.69 -16.52 7.09
C LEU A 215 6.40 -17.15 8.45
N THR A 216 7.36 -17.93 8.96
CA THR A 216 7.20 -18.81 10.12
C THR A 216 7.02 -18.08 11.46
N ALA A 217 7.49 -16.84 11.56
CA ALA A 217 7.38 -16.01 12.77
C ALA A 217 6.16 -15.08 12.78
N ALA A 218 5.44 -14.98 11.64
CA ALA A 218 4.25 -14.15 11.57
C ALA A 218 3.09 -14.84 12.34
N PRO A 219 2.42 -14.15 13.27
CA PRO A 219 1.36 -14.75 14.09
C PRO A 219 0.12 -15.13 13.27
N LYS A 220 -0.03 -14.53 12.09
CA LYS A 220 -1.10 -14.81 11.14
C LYS A 220 -0.61 -14.50 9.73
N VAL A 221 -0.82 -15.43 8.81
CA VAL A 221 -0.61 -15.20 7.37
C VAL A 221 -1.86 -15.69 6.64
N ASP A 222 -2.67 -14.74 6.17
CA ASP A 222 -3.85 -15.01 5.36
C ASP A 222 -3.51 -14.87 3.88
N LEU A 223 -4.13 -15.72 3.07
CA LEU A 223 -4.04 -15.69 1.62
C LEU A 223 -5.44 -15.54 1.06
N MET A 224 -5.65 -14.50 0.26
CA MET A 224 -6.90 -14.25 -0.45
C MET A 224 -6.64 -14.16 -1.95
N MET A 225 -7.56 -14.73 -2.73
CA MET A 225 -7.48 -14.78 -4.18
C MET A 225 -8.73 -14.13 -4.77
N LEU A 226 -8.57 -13.04 -5.51
CA LEU A 226 -9.66 -12.40 -6.24
C LEU A 226 -9.80 -13.00 -7.65
N LYS A 227 -11.02 -12.84 -8.19
CA LYS A 227 -11.42 -13.33 -9.50
C LYS A 227 -12.21 -12.25 -10.24
N GLY A 228 -12.41 -12.44 -11.54
CA GLY A 228 -13.16 -11.50 -12.38
C GLY A 228 -12.29 -10.33 -12.85
N GLY A 229 -12.87 -9.14 -12.90
CA GLY A 229 -12.18 -7.95 -13.41
C GLY A 229 -12.00 -7.96 -14.93
N THR A 230 -11.09 -7.10 -15.40
CA THR A 230 -10.79 -6.91 -16.82
C THR A 230 -9.40 -7.45 -17.15
N PRO A 231 -9.25 -8.32 -18.15
CA PRO A 231 -7.94 -8.79 -18.60
C PRO A 231 -7.19 -7.67 -19.31
N ASP A 232 -5.86 -7.74 -19.29
CA ASP A 232 -5.07 -6.98 -20.24
C ASP A 232 -5.32 -7.51 -21.66
N ARG A 233 -5.53 -6.62 -22.64
CA ARG A 233 -5.81 -6.97 -24.04
C ARG A 233 -4.64 -6.69 -24.98
N LYS A 234 -3.54 -6.17 -24.46
CA LYS A 234 -2.35 -5.75 -25.22
C LYS A 234 -1.18 -6.73 -25.07
N GLY A 235 -1.31 -7.73 -24.20
CA GLY A 235 -0.22 -8.65 -23.85
C GLY A 235 0.76 -8.04 -22.85
N GLU A 236 0.39 -6.95 -22.19
CA GLU A 236 1.20 -6.25 -21.19
C GLU A 236 0.84 -6.79 -19.79
N GLU A 237 1.19 -8.04 -19.54
CA GLU A 237 0.69 -8.84 -18.41
C GLU A 237 1.00 -8.26 -17.02
N CYS A 238 2.02 -7.40 -16.91
CA CYS A 238 2.41 -6.74 -15.66
C CYS A 238 1.86 -5.31 -15.51
N GLU A 239 0.97 -4.86 -16.41
CA GLU A 239 0.45 -3.49 -16.36
C GLU A 239 -0.73 -3.34 -15.40
N ALA A 240 -0.88 -2.10 -14.91
CA ALA A 240 -1.91 -1.76 -13.93
C ALA A 240 -3.35 -1.83 -14.48
N ALA A 241 -3.50 -1.93 -15.80
CA ALA A 241 -4.78 -1.93 -16.53
C ALA A 241 -5.37 -3.34 -16.77
N GLY A 242 -4.68 -4.41 -16.32
CA GLY A 242 -5.18 -5.78 -16.38
C GLY A 242 -5.38 -6.41 -15.00
N HIS A 243 -5.45 -7.74 -14.97
CA HIS A 243 -5.59 -8.53 -13.74
C HIS A 243 -4.45 -8.30 -12.73
N HIS A 244 -3.22 -8.07 -13.20
CA HIS A 244 -2.08 -7.73 -12.33
C HIS A 244 -2.34 -6.46 -11.50
N GLY A 245 -2.96 -5.46 -12.12
CA GLY A 245 -3.40 -4.24 -11.46
C GLY A 245 -4.82 -4.29 -10.92
N PHE A 246 -5.49 -5.46 -10.88
CA PHE A 246 -6.88 -5.61 -10.44
C PHE A 246 -7.88 -4.69 -11.17
N ALA A 247 -7.71 -4.48 -12.48
CA ALA A 247 -8.60 -3.63 -13.25
C ALA A 247 -10.06 -4.13 -13.17
N GLY A 248 -10.99 -3.21 -12.86
CA GLY A 248 -12.40 -3.52 -12.63
C GLY A 248 -12.72 -4.07 -11.23
N LEU A 249 -11.73 -4.23 -10.35
CA LEU A 249 -11.89 -4.77 -8.99
C LEU A 249 -11.44 -3.79 -7.89
N ASP A 250 -11.27 -2.51 -8.20
CA ASP A 250 -10.74 -1.51 -7.25
C ASP A 250 -11.48 -1.47 -5.91
N SER A 251 -12.82 -1.43 -5.96
CA SER A 251 -13.64 -1.45 -4.75
C SER A 251 -13.48 -2.76 -3.97
N GLU A 252 -13.35 -3.89 -4.66
CA GLU A 252 -13.24 -5.21 -4.02
C GLU A 252 -11.88 -5.34 -3.33
N VAL A 253 -10.79 -4.95 -3.99
CA VAL A 253 -9.45 -4.90 -3.38
C VAL A 253 -9.45 -4.05 -2.10
N VAL A 254 -10.00 -2.83 -2.17
CA VAL A 254 -10.05 -1.94 -1.01
C VAL A 254 -10.91 -2.53 0.11
N GLN A 255 -12.08 -3.10 -0.21
CA GLN A 255 -12.96 -3.71 0.78
C GLN A 255 -12.34 -4.94 1.45
N THR A 256 -11.71 -5.83 0.67
CA THR A 256 -11.00 -7.00 1.19
C THR A 256 -9.89 -6.60 2.15
N ILE A 257 -9.03 -5.65 1.75
CA ILE A 257 -7.90 -5.22 2.57
C ILE A 257 -8.38 -4.49 3.83
N THR A 258 -9.27 -3.51 3.68
CA THR A 258 -9.75 -2.72 4.83
C THR A 258 -10.59 -3.55 5.80
N GLY A 259 -11.39 -4.50 5.30
CA GLY A 259 -12.12 -5.46 6.12
C GLY A 259 -11.18 -6.35 6.91
N TRP A 260 -10.13 -6.88 6.27
CA TRP A 260 -9.11 -7.69 6.95
C TRP A 260 -8.39 -6.90 8.04
N LEU A 261 -7.94 -5.67 7.75
CA LEU A 261 -7.26 -4.80 8.71
C LEU A 261 -8.14 -4.47 9.92
N LYS A 262 -9.43 -4.17 9.70
CA LYS A 262 -10.39 -3.88 10.78
C LYS A 262 -10.72 -5.09 11.65
N ALA A 263 -10.51 -6.30 11.14
CA ALA A 263 -10.74 -7.54 11.88
C ALA A 263 -9.51 -8.01 12.67
N LEU A 264 -8.37 -7.32 12.55
CA LEU A 264 -7.21 -7.58 13.40
C LEU A 264 -7.48 -7.08 14.83
N PRO A 265 -6.93 -7.77 15.85
CA PRO A 265 -7.11 -7.39 17.26
C PRO A 265 -6.41 -6.07 17.63
#